data_AF-A0A7S1HCA3-F1
#
_entry.id   AF-A0A7S1HCA3-F1
#
_cell.length_a   1.000
_cell.length_b   1.000
_cell.length_c   1.000
_cell.angle_alpha   90.00
_cell.angle_beta   90.00
_cell.angle_gamma   90.00
#
_symmetry.space_group_name_H-M   'P 1'
#
loop_
_entity.id
_entity.type
_entity.pdbx_description
1 polymer ?
#
loop_
_entity_poly.entity_id
_entity_poly.type
_entity_poly.pdbx_seq_one_letter_code
_entity_poly.pdbx_strand_id
1 'polypeptide(L)'
;IHGSVGVFGEGCAGVTFMGLSEARSFWAFAPVMLVLQAFSMAAGVLANSTMIEMAPKEKRDQWIGYQGAFSQLSSALCPLIIMPFLSGEMEGAYAAGTYLKVNGAVCLGSAFFYLILVSRFPMPSKKEPAETEDEKAAMTEFEATGNPKFLSARQLHKIQMQHLREGTPLARSSWGKFSDDVPDLDRIQESARDNLVYLRSLLPERLRMWYKGEEQKEQIRSMMRAWVEDNSVWPEDVQKEVGQWVVDWMQHAGYTNPTSNVNLYKTIFMTAFPVLIPGGPGSEDNFRDPVRGWLKMDRWMGNYIRLDKLNSREVQCLGFFRITHFRLAGLS
;
A
#
# COMPACT_ATOMS: atom_id res chain seq x y z
N ILE A 1 -5.91 14.35 10.92
CA ILE A 1 -5.03 15.54 10.83
C ILE A 1 -5.65 16.62 9.94
N HIS A 2 -6.11 16.32 8.73
CA HIS A 2 -6.73 17.36 7.88
C HIS A 2 -8.01 17.97 8.49
N GLY A 3 -8.92 17.18 9.09
CA GLY A 3 -10.14 17.71 9.71
C GLY A 3 -9.95 18.54 10.99
N SER A 4 -8.87 18.31 11.75
CA SER A 4 -8.61 19.02 13.00
C SER A 4 -8.17 20.46 12.80
N VAL A 5 -7.45 20.70 11.70
CA VAL A 5 -6.93 22.03 11.36
C VAL A 5 -8.05 22.92 10.80
N GLY A 6 -9.05 22.35 10.12
CA GLY A 6 -10.13 23.18 9.56
C GLY A 6 -11.13 23.70 10.58
N VAL A 7 -11.54 22.83 11.50
CA VAL A 7 -12.49 23.12 12.58
C VAL A 7 -11.94 24.15 13.58
N PHE A 8 -10.68 23.98 13.99
CA PHE A 8 -10.01 24.98 14.83
C PHE A 8 -9.64 26.23 14.04
N GLY A 9 -9.34 26.09 12.74
CA GLY A 9 -9.11 27.22 11.84
C GLY A 9 -10.29 28.18 11.77
N GLU A 10 -11.54 27.71 11.81
CA GLU A 10 -12.73 28.57 11.76
C GLU A 10 -12.95 29.36 13.06
N GLY A 11 -12.85 28.70 14.22
CA GLY A 11 -12.97 29.35 15.53
C GLY A 11 -11.81 30.32 15.80
N CYS A 12 -10.60 29.94 15.42
CA CYS A 12 -9.42 30.78 15.57
C CYS A 12 -9.36 31.92 14.54
N ALA A 13 -9.87 31.75 13.31
CA ALA A 13 -9.98 32.82 12.32
C ALA A 13 -10.95 33.91 12.77
N GLY A 14 -12.06 33.56 13.41
CA GLY A 14 -13.02 34.54 13.98
C GLY A 14 -12.42 35.39 15.09
N VAL A 15 -11.58 34.83 15.96
CA VAL A 15 -10.90 35.60 17.01
C VAL A 15 -9.67 36.34 16.46
N THR A 16 -9.00 35.78 15.45
CA THR A 16 -7.87 36.43 14.74
C THR A 16 -8.36 37.66 13.97
N PHE A 17 -9.58 37.61 13.44
CA PHE A 17 -10.29 38.73 12.81
C PHE A 17 -10.47 39.92 13.76
N MET A 18 -10.83 39.68 15.03
CA MET A 18 -10.96 40.77 16.01
C MET A 18 -9.60 41.37 16.37
N GLY A 19 -8.57 40.54 16.61
CA GLY A 19 -7.27 41.04 17.07
C GLY A 19 -6.37 41.67 16.02
N LEU A 20 -6.41 41.22 14.76
CA LEU A 20 -5.58 41.79 13.68
C LEU A 20 -6.25 42.98 12.97
N SER A 21 -7.54 43.25 13.21
CA SER A 21 -8.18 44.47 12.72
C SER A 21 -7.55 45.75 13.32
N GLU A 22 -6.87 45.62 14.47
CA GLU A 22 -6.08 46.69 15.09
C GLU A 22 -4.58 46.65 14.72
N ALA A 23 -4.10 45.56 14.12
CA ALA A 23 -2.76 45.49 13.57
C ALA A 23 -2.71 46.32 12.26
N ARG A 24 -2.00 47.45 12.32
CA ARG A 24 -1.97 48.59 11.37
C ARG A 24 -1.67 48.31 9.87
N SER A 25 -1.77 47.08 9.36
CA SER A 25 -1.70 46.81 7.93
C SER A 25 -2.69 45.72 7.49
N PHE A 26 -3.83 46.16 6.95
CA PHE A 26 -4.79 45.33 6.21
C PHE A 26 -4.13 44.35 5.22
N TRP A 27 -3.01 44.77 4.62
CA TRP A 27 -2.26 44.00 3.63
C TRP A 27 -1.50 42.79 4.18
N ALA A 28 -1.14 42.77 5.46
CA ALA A 28 -0.59 41.57 6.11
C ALA A 28 -1.70 40.61 6.56
N PHE A 29 -2.89 41.15 6.82
CA PHE A 29 -4.04 40.43 7.35
C PHE A 29 -4.81 39.67 6.26
N ALA A 30 -5.13 40.31 5.15
CA ALA A 30 -5.96 39.73 4.09
C ALA A 30 -5.41 38.40 3.53
N PRO A 31 -4.09 38.25 3.26
CA PRO A 31 -3.52 36.98 2.81
C PRO A 31 -3.62 35.87 3.85
N VAL A 32 -3.38 36.18 5.13
CA VAL A 32 -3.46 35.20 6.23
C VAL A 32 -4.88 34.69 6.40
N MET A 33 -5.88 35.57 6.35
CA MET A 33 -7.29 35.18 6.41
C MET A 33 -7.71 34.34 5.20
N LEU A 34 -7.31 34.72 3.98
CA LEU A 34 -7.60 33.95 2.78
C LEU A 34 -6.97 32.54 2.83
N VAL A 35 -5.73 32.44 3.30
CA VAL A 35 -5.04 31.14 3.46
C VAL A 35 -5.72 30.30 4.54
N LEU A 36 -6.05 30.87 5.69
CA LEU A 36 -6.76 30.17 6.76
C LEU A 36 -8.13 29.70 6.32
N GLN A 37 -8.90 30.56 5.64
CA GLN A 37 -10.23 30.20 5.14
C GLN A 37 -10.16 29.11 4.08
N ALA A 38 -9.23 29.21 3.12
CA ALA A 38 -9.01 28.17 2.12
C ALA A 38 -8.60 26.83 2.76
N PHE A 39 -7.72 26.87 3.76
CA PHE A 39 -7.30 25.68 4.48
C PHE A 39 -8.45 25.07 5.30
N SER A 40 -9.26 25.90 5.95
CA SER A 40 -10.43 25.46 6.71
C SER A 40 -11.50 24.82 5.83
N MET A 41 -11.81 25.44 4.69
CA MET A 41 -12.75 24.86 3.73
C MET A 41 -12.25 23.52 3.17
N ALA A 42 -10.97 23.46 2.77
CA ALA A 42 -10.37 22.23 2.27
C ALA A 42 -10.37 21.13 3.34
N ALA A 43 -10.01 21.46 4.58
CA ALA A 43 -10.01 20.56 5.71
C ALA A 43 -11.41 20.04 6.05
N GLY A 44 -12.43 20.90 6.07
CA GLY A 44 -13.82 20.52 6.34
C GLY A 44 -14.37 19.57 5.27
N VAL A 45 -14.17 19.89 3.99
CA VAL A 45 -14.59 19.05 2.86
C VAL A 45 -13.89 17.69 2.91
N LEU A 46 -12.56 17.68 3.05
CA LEU A 46 -11.76 16.45 3.08
C LEU A 46 -12.06 15.59 4.29
N ALA A 47 -12.34 16.18 5.46
CA ALA A 47 -12.69 15.42 6.65
C ALA A 47 -14.01 14.68 6.47
N ASN A 48 -15.04 15.37 6.00
CA ASN A 48 -16.35 14.76 5.78
C ASN A 48 -16.29 13.69 4.69
N SER A 49 -15.62 13.94 3.56
CA SER A 49 -15.49 12.94 2.49
C SER A 49 -14.72 11.70 2.96
N THR A 50 -13.61 11.89 3.68
CA THR A 50 -12.81 10.79 4.24
C THR A 50 -13.63 9.98 5.25
N MET A 51 -14.41 10.64 6.11
CA MET A 51 -15.25 9.95 7.09
C MET A 51 -16.38 9.14 6.43
N ILE A 52 -16.98 9.66 5.36
CA ILE A 52 -17.99 8.93 4.57
C ILE A 52 -17.38 7.68 3.93
N GLU A 53 -16.18 7.79 3.37
CA GLU A 53 -15.49 6.66 2.72
C GLU A 53 -14.99 5.61 3.71
N MET A 54 -14.41 6.05 4.82
CA MET A 54 -13.75 5.15 5.76
C MET A 54 -14.69 4.58 6.83
N ALA A 55 -15.74 5.30 7.25
CA ALA A 55 -16.60 4.81 8.32
C ALA A 55 -17.47 3.61 7.85
N PRO A 56 -17.63 2.56 8.67
CA PRO A 56 -18.58 1.48 8.40
C PRO A 56 -19.97 2.05 8.11
N LYS A 57 -20.67 1.49 7.11
CA LYS A 57 -21.97 2.02 6.65
C LYS A 57 -22.98 2.16 7.79
N GLU A 58 -22.95 1.21 8.73
CA GLU A 58 -23.85 1.12 9.88
C GLU A 58 -23.58 2.18 10.95
N LYS A 59 -22.36 2.75 10.99
CA LYS A 59 -21.93 3.74 11.99
C LYS A 59 -21.53 5.08 11.39
N ARG A 60 -21.71 5.27 10.08
CA ARG A 60 -21.26 6.46 9.37
C ARG A 60 -21.88 7.73 9.96
N ASP A 61 -23.19 7.73 10.17
CA ASP A 61 -23.90 8.89 10.70
C ASP A 61 -23.47 9.20 12.14
N GLN A 62 -23.19 8.16 12.95
CA GLN A 62 -22.66 8.32 14.29
C GLN A 62 -21.27 9.01 14.27
N TRP A 63 -20.40 8.62 13.34
CA TRP A 63 -19.07 9.19 13.21
C TRP A 63 -19.08 10.63 12.66
N ILE A 64 -19.97 10.93 11.71
CA ILE A 64 -20.23 12.30 11.26
C ILE A 64 -20.77 13.14 12.43
N GLY A 65 -21.68 12.59 13.22
CA GLY A 65 -22.20 13.22 14.43
C GLY A 65 -21.12 13.52 15.47
N TYR A 66 -20.20 12.58 15.71
CA TYR A 66 -19.05 12.81 16.60
C TYR A 66 -18.15 13.92 16.08
N GLN A 67 -17.78 13.90 14.80
CA GLN A 67 -16.98 14.98 14.21
C GLN A 67 -17.68 16.33 14.36
N GLY A 68 -18.98 16.40 14.07
CA GLY A 68 -19.78 17.62 14.23
C GLY A 68 -19.85 18.10 15.68
N ALA A 69 -20.07 17.20 16.64
CA ALA A 69 -20.10 17.53 18.06
C ALA A 69 -18.74 18.04 18.57
N PHE A 70 -17.65 17.38 18.18
CA PHE A 70 -16.29 17.85 18.49
C PHE A 70 -15.98 19.20 17.85
N SER A 71 -16.50 19.44 16.65
CA SER A 71 -16.36 20.72 15.96
C SER A 71 -17.08 21.85 16.69
N GLN A 72 -18.34 21.65 17.04
CA GLN A 72 -19.12 22.65 17.78
C GLN A 72 -18.55 22.89 19.18
N LEU A 73 -18.12 21.83 19.87
CA LEU A 73 -17.48 21.94 21.18
C LEU A 73 -16.17 22.76 21.09
N SER A 74 -15.34 22.49 20.07
CA SER A 74 -14.13 23.27 19.80
C SER A 74 -14.46 24.74 19.55
N SER A 75 -15.39 25.04 18.65
CA SER A 75 -15.80 26.42 18.33
C SER A 75 -16.40 27.15 19.54
N ALA A 76 -17.04 26.43 20.47
CA ALA A 76 -17.57 27.02 21.70
C ALA A 76 -16.47 27.29 22.75
N LEU A 77 -15.49 26.40 22.88
CA LEU A 77 -14.43 26.52 23.89
C LEU A 77 -13.28 27.44 23.46
N CYS A 78 -12.96 27.49 22.16
CA CYS A 78 -11.86 28.30 21.63
C CYS A 78 -11.93 29.78 22.04
N PRO A 79 -13.07 30.49 21.89
CA PRO A 79 -13.18 31.87 22.31
C PRO A 79 -12.94 32.06 23.81
N LEU A 80 -13.38 31.13 24.66
CA LEU A 80 -13.20 31.23 26.11
C LEU A 80 -11.72 31.15 26.52
N ILE A 81 -10.92 30.39 25.76
CA ILE A 81 -9.48 30.25 26.01
C ILE A 81 -8.72 31.42 25.39
N ILE A 82 -9.08 31.85 24.19
CA ILE A 82 -8.28 32.77 23.39
C ILE A 82 -8.59 34.25 23.72
N MET A 83 -9.86 34.60 23.99
CA MET A 83 -10.27 36.00 24.23
C MET A 83 -9.53 36.69 25.37
N PRO A 84 -9.26 36.07 26.53
CA PRO A 84 -8.52 36.72 27.61
C PRO A 84 -7.11 37.16 27.21
N PHE A 85 -6.44 36.38 26.35
CA PHE A 85 -5.11 36.72 25.84
C PHE A 85 -5.16 37.82 24.79
N LEU A 86 -6.23 37.86 23.99
CA LEU A 86 -6.45 38.95 23.05
C LEU A 86 -6.68 40.27 23.78
N SER A 87 -7.64 40.31 24.71
CA SER A 87 -7.94 41.50 25.50
C SER A 87 -6.75 41.97 26.32
N GLY A 88 -6.02 41.05 26.96
CA GLY A 88 -4.82 41.41 27.72
C GLY A 88 -3.67 41.92 26.84
N GLU A 89 -3.56 41.48 25.58
CA GLU A 89 -2.58 42.05 24.64
C GLU A 89 -2.99 43.46 24.19
N MET A 90 -4.28 43.70 23.95
CA MET A 90 -4.82 45.03 23.61
C MET A 90 -4.69 46.03 24.75
N GLU A 91 -4.89 45.58 25.99
CA GLU A 91 -4.73 46.40 27.21
C GLU A 91 -3.26 46.60 27.61
N GLY A 92 -2.32 45.96 26.90
CA GLY A 92 -0.88 46.04 27.18
C GLY A 92 -0.42 45.20 28.38
N ALA A 93 -1.29 44.35 28.93
CA ALA A 93 -0.95 43.39 29.98
C ALA A 93 -0.09 42.22 29.47
N TYR A 94 -0.16 41.91 28.17
CA TYR A 94 0.66 40.89 27.51
C TYR A 94 1.53 41.49 26.40
N ALA A 95 2.69 40.87 26.16
CA ALA A 95 3.57 41.26 25.07
C ALA A 95 2.93 41.01 23.70
N ALA A 96 3.24 41.86 22.72
CA ALA A 96 2.78 41.69 21.34
C ALA A 96 3.12 40.29 20.79
N GLY A 97 2.15 39.64 20.17
CA GLY A 97 2.22 38.29 19.62
C GLY A 97 1.98 37.16 20.63
N THR A 98 1.61 37.47 21.88
CA THR A 98 1.23 36.45 22.89
C THR A 98 -0.05 35.73 22.45
N TYR A 99 -1.02 36.47 21.92
CA TYR A 99 -2.23 35.95 21.29
C TYR A 99 -1.90 34.88 20.24
N LEU A 100 -0.99 35.20 19.31
CA LEU A 100 -0.66 34.31 18.19
C LEU A 100 -0.01 33.01 18.68
N LYS A 101 0.85 33.08 19.70
CA LYS A 101 1.50 31.91 20.31
C LYS A 101 0.49 31.01 21.02
N VAL A 102 -0.42 31.59 21.80
CA VAL A 102 -1.47 30.84 22.50
C VAL A 102 -2.44 30.20 21.50
N ASN A 103 -2.85 30.95 20.47
CA ASN A 103 -3.68 30.44 19.39
C ASN A 103 -3.01 29.25 18.68
N GLY A 104 -1.73 29.37 18.33
CA GLY A 104 -0.94 28.27 17.77
C GLY A 104 -0.88 27.04 18.68
N ALA A 105 -0.68 27.23 19.99
CA ALA A 105 -0.66 26.16 20.97
C ALA A 105 -2.02 25.45 21.11
N VAL A 106 -3.13 26.20 21.09
CA VAL A 106 -4.50 25.65 21.11
C VAL A 106 -4.79 24.86 19.83
N CYS A 107 -4.39 25.37 18.66
CA CYS A 107 -4.50 24.67 17.38
C CYS A 107 -3.68 23.37 17.32
N LEU A 108 -2.52 23.31 17.98
CA LEU A 108 -1.73 22.08 18.08
C LEU A 108 -2.33 21.10 19.11
N GLY A 109 -2.80 21.58 20.26
CA GLY A 109 -3.48 20.76 21.28
C GLY A 109 -4.78 20.14 20.78
N SER A 110 -5.48 20.86 19.91
CA SER A 110 -6.59 20.39 19.07
C SER A 110 -6.30 19.07 18.32
N ALA A 111 -5.10 18.96 17.73
CA ALA A 111 -4.71 17.78 16.98
C ALA A 111 -4.62 16.54 17.88
N PHE A 112 -4.29 16.71 19.16
CA PHE A 112 -4.21 15.61 20.14
C PHE A 112 -5.57 14.92 20.35
N PHE A 113 -6.66 15.69 20.49
CA PHE A 113 -8.01 15.10 20.61
C PHE A 113 -8.43 14.33 19.35
N TYR A 114 -8.03 14.81 18.17
CA TYR A 114 -8.24 14.09 16.93
C TYR A 114 -7.37 12.84 16.80
N LEU A 115 -6.16 12.82 17.36
CA LEU A 115 -5.34 11.59 17.41
C LEU A 115 -6.02 10.52 18.27
N ILE A 116 -6.63 10.90 19.39
CA ILE A 116 -7.45 10.00 20.22
C ILE A 116 -8.64 9.47 19.39
N LEU A 117 -9.35 10.35 18.67
CA LEU A 117 -10.46 9.95 17.80
C LEU A 117 -10.01 8.96 16.71
N VAL A 118 -8.91 9.23 16.03
CA VAL A 118 -8.33 8.38 14.97
C VAL A 118 -7.90 7.03 15.53
N SER A 119 -7.30 6.99 16.72
CA SER A 119 -6.91 5.72 17.37
C SER A 119 -8.10 4.82 17.71
N ARG A 120 -9.30 5.40 17.88
CA ARG A 120 -10.54 4.65 18.13
C ARG A 120 -11.42 4.50 16.89
N PHE A 121 -10.98 5.04 15.76
CA PHE A 121 -11.72 4.95 14.51
C PHE A 121 -11.70 3.49 14.03
N PRO A 122 -12.86 2.83 13.84
CA PRO A 122 -12.91 1.50 13.30
C PRO A 122 -12.51 1.60 11.83
N MET A 123 -11.22 1.38 11.54
CA MET A 123 -10.80 1.28 10.16
C MET A 123 -11.61 0.16 9.51
N PRO A 124 -12.21 0.41 8.33
CA PRO A 124 -12.97 -0.61 7.65
C PRO A 124 -12.02 -1.78 7.45
N SER A 125 -12.47 -2.98 7.85
CA SER A 125 -11.72 -4.19 7.52
C SER A 125 -11.45 -4.13 6.02
N LYS A 126 -10.17 -4.27 5.63
CA LYS A 126 -9.75 -4.20 4.23
C LYS A 126 -10.54 -5.28 3.50
N LYS A 127 -11.66 -4.90 2.88
CA LYS A 127 -12.53 -5.86 2.20
C LYS A 127 -11.66 -6.54 1.16
N GLU A 128 -11.59 -7.86 1.25
CA GLU A 128 -10.88 -8.62 0.24
C GLU A 128 -11.50 -8.26 -1.11
N PRO A 129 -10.69 -8.04 -2.15
CA PRO A 129 -11.21 -7.78 -3.48
C PRO A 129 -12.20 -8.89 -3.85
N ALA A 130 -13.33 -8.54 -4.47
CA ALA A 130 -14.26 -9.55 -4.97
C ALA A 130 -13.50 -10.49 -5.92
N GLU A 131 -13.78 -11.79 -5.81
CA GLU A 131 -13.19 -12.77 -6.72
C GLU A 131 -13.66 -12.51 -8.15
N THR A 132 -12.72 -12.49 -9.09
CA THR A 132 -13.05 -12.37 -10.51
C THR A 132 -13.71 -13.68 -11.01
N GLU A 133 -14.40 -13.63 -12.14
CA GLU A 133 -14.97 -14.85 -12.74
C GLU A 133 -13.86 -15.87 -13.08
N ASP A 134 -12.68 -15.40 -13.49
CA ASP A 134 -11.52 -16.26 -13.75
C ASP A 134 -10.98 -16.91 -12.47
N GLU A 135 -10.96 -16.20 -11.34
CA GLU A 135 -10.58 -16.75 -10.04
C GLU A 135 -11.59 -17.82 -9.58
N LYS A 136 -12.89 -17.61 -9.82
CA LYS A 136 -13.93 -18.61 -9.50
C LYS A 136 -13.82 -19.86 -10.37
N ALA A 137 -13.59 -19.66 -11.67
CA ALA A 137 -13.37 -20.77 -12.60
C ALA A 137 -12.13 -21.58 -12.22
N ALA A 138 -11.03 -20.91 -11.87
CA ALA A 138 -9.80 -21.56 -11.39
C ALA A 138 -10.02 -22.35 -10.09
N MET A 139 -10.82 -21.81 -9.16
CA MET A 139 -11.18 -22.54 -7.93
C MET A 139 -12.02 -23.78 -8.24
N THR A 140 -12.98 -23.67 -9.14
CA THR A 140 -13.83 -24.81 -9.55
C THR A 140 -12.99 -25.90 -10.22
N GLU A 141 -12.04 -25.53 -11.08
CA GLU A 141 -11.10 -26.46 -11.71
C GLU A 141 -10.19 -27.12 -10.68
N PHE A 142 -9.69 -26.37 -9.69
CA PHE A 142 -8.89 -26.90 -8.60
C PHE A 142 -9.68 -27.90 -7.75
N GLU A 143 -10.94 -27.60 -7.40
CA GLU A 143 -11.79 -28.52 -6.65
C GLU A 143 -12.07 -29.82 -7.43
N ALA A 144 -12.18 -29.73 -8.76
CA ALA A 144 -12.43 -30.88 -9.62
C ALA A 144 -11.19 -31.74 -9.89
N THR A 145 -10.02 -31.12 -10.04
CA THR A 145 -8.79 -31.78 -10.54
C THR A 145 -7.67 -31.89 -9.50
N GLY A 146 -7.72 -31.09 -8.44
CA GLY A 146 -6.63 -30.89 -7.49
C GLY A 146 -5.46 -30.07 -8.03
N ASN A 147 -5.53 -29.54 -9.25
CA ASN A 147 -4.42 -28.83 -9.89
C ASN A 147 -4.47 -27.31 -9.56
N PRO A 148 -3.46 -26.77 -8.85
CA PRO A 148 -3.47 -25.36 -8.46
C PRO A 148 -2.95 -24.39 -9.55
N LYS A 149 -2.68 -24.85 -10.78
CA LYS A 149 -2.01 -24.10 -11.87
C LYS A 149 -2.50 -22.66 -12.03
N PHE A 150 -3.82 -22.45 -12.07
CA PHE A 150 -4.42 -21.13 -12.33
C PHE A 150 -4.97 -20.41 -11.11
N LEU A 151 -4.72 -20.94 -9.90
CA LEU A 151 -5.13 -20.26 -8.67
C LEU A 151 -4.34 -18.96 -8.52
N SER A 152 -5.03 -17.89 -8.10
CA SER A 152 -4.33 -16.66 -7.73
C SER A 152 -3.46 -16.90 -6.49
N ALA A 153 -2.39 -16.12 -6.31
CA ALA A 153 -1.51 -16.25 -5.14
C ALA A 153 -2.29 -16.10 -3.82
N ARG A 154 -3.41 -15.36 -3.85
CA ARG A 154 -4.33 -15.24 -2.72
C ARG A 154 -5.05 -16.55 -2.42
N GLN A 155 -5.66 -17.16 -3.43
CA GLN A 155 -6.36 -18.43 -3.29
C GLN A 155 -5.39 -19.54 -2.86
N LEU A 156 -4.24 -19.64 -3.55
CA LEU A 156 -3.21 -20.60 -3.22
C LEU A 156 -2.69 -20.39 -1.78
N HIS A 157 -2.36 -19.16 -1.38
CA HIS A 157 -1.90 -18.90 -0.01
C HIS A 157 -2.93 -19.31 1.04
N LYS A 158 -4.23 -19.05 0.81
CA LYS A 158 -5.30 -19.48 1.71
C LYS A 158 -5.36 -21.01 1.86
N ILE A 159 -5.31 -21.72 0.73
CA ILE A 159 -5.29 -23.20 0.69
C ILE A 159 -4.04 -23.73 1.39
N GLN A 160 -2.85 -23.20 1.10
CA GLN A 160 -1.60 -23.64 1.75
C GLN A 160 -1.62 -23.40 3.27
N MET A 161 -2.17 -22.27 3.71
CA MET A 161 -2.31 -21.98 5.14
C MET A 161 -3.28 -22.94 5.83
N GLN A 162 -4.28 -23.46 5.12
CA GLN A 162 -5.15 -24.51 5.62
C GLN A 162 -4.41 -25.84 5.72
N HIS A 163 -3.71 -26.27 4.66
CA HIS A 163 -2.90 -27.49 4.67
C HIS A 163 -1.88 -27.51 5.81
N LEU A 164 -1.18 -26.39 6.04
CA LEU A 164 -0.24 -26.24 7.15
C LEU A 164 -0.90 -26.38 8.52
N ARG A 165 -2.13 -25.87 8.71
CA ARG A 165 -2.86 -26.00 9.98
C ARG A 165 -3.33 -27.43 10.21
N GLU A 166 -3.68 -28.13 9.14
CA GLU A 166 -4.14 -29.52 9.17
C GLU A 166 -2.97 -30.52 9.19
N GLY A 167 -1.73 -30.05 9.00
CA GLY A 167 -0.55 -30.91 8.88
C GLY A 167 -0.56 -31.80 7.64
N THR A 168 -1.27 -31.37 6.59
CA THR A 168 -1.35 -32.09 5.32
C THR A 168 -0.35 -31.52 4.31
N PRO A 169 0.08 -32.31 3.31
CA PRO A 169 1.01 -31.83 2.30
C PRO A 169 0.48 -30.60 1.56
N LEU A 170 1.37 -29.65 1.30
CA LEU A 170 1.06 -28.46 0.51
C LEU A 170 0.57 -28.82 -0.90
N ALA A 171 -0.40 -28.07 -1.42
CA ALA A 171 -0.85 -28.22 -2.80
C ALA A 171 0.29 -27.88 -3.77
N ARG A 172 0.60 -28.77 -4.72
CA ARG A 172 1.68 -28.57 -5.70
C ARG A 172 1.13 -28.63 -7.13
N SER A 173 1.58 -27.71 -7.97
CA SER A 173 1.44 -27.83 -9.42
C SER A 173 2.69 -28.53 -9.97
N SER A 174 2.52 -29.32 -11.02
CA SER A 174 3.65 -29.62 -11.90
C SER A 174 4.08 -28.35 -12.63
N TRP A 175 5.37 -28.26 -12.97
CA TRP A 175 5.86 -27.15 -13.80
C TRP A 175 5.42 -27.35 -15.25
N GLY A 176 5.60 -28.56 -15.78
CA GLY A 176 5.12 -28.91 -17.13
C GLY A 176 6.02 -28.38 -18.25
N LYS A 177 5.53 -28.48 -19.49
CA LYS A 177 6.27 -28.06 -20.69
C LYS A 177 5.83 -26.67 -21.13
N PHE A 178 6.78 -25.91 -21.67
CA PHE A 178 6.48 -24.60 -22.26
C PHE A 178 5.38 -24.67 -23.32
N SER A 179 5.38 -25.71 -24.15
CA SER A 179 4.35 -25.92 -25.20
C SER A 179 2.93 -25.93 -24.67
N ASP A 180 2.74 -26.41 -23.44
CA ASP A 180 1.43 -26.56 -22.81
C ASP A 180 0.94 -25.24 -22.23
N ASP A 181 1.85 -24.28 -22.02
CA ASP A 181 1.57 -22.93 -21.51
C ASP A 181 1.47 -21.88 -22.62
N VAL A 182 1.90 -22.18 -23.86
CA VAL A 182 1.80 -21.24 -25.00
C VAL A 182 0.41 -20.61 -25.16
N PRO A 183 -0.71 -21.36 -25.04
CA PRO A 183 -2.05 -20.78 -25.13
C PRO A 183 -2.40 -19.80 -23.99
N ASP A 184 -1.71 -19.91 -22.86
CA ASP A 184 -2.04 -19.23 -21.61
C ASP A 184 -0.97 -18.19 -21.17
N LEU A 185 0.05 -17.93 -21.99
CA LEU A 185 1.18 -17.05 -21.60
C LEU A 185 0.72 -15.66 -21.16
N ASP A 186 -0.24 -15.07 -21.87
CA ASP A 186 -0.79 -13.75 -21.54
C ASP A 186 -1.45 -13.78 -20.16
N ARG A 187 -2.24 -14.81 -19.86
CA ARG A 187 -2.89 -15.00 -18.56
C ARG A 187 -1.87 -15.19 -17.44
N ILE A 188 -0.81 -15.98 -17.69
CA ILE A 188 0.27 -16.20 -16.73
C ILE A 188 0.98 -14.86 -16.44
N GLN A 189 1.27 -14.07 -17.47
CA GLN A 189 1.94 -12.78 -17.33
C GLN A 189 1.07 -11.74 -16.62
N GLU A 190 -0.22 -11.64 -16.96
CA GLU A 190 -1.16 -10.71 -16.32
C GLU A 190 -1.35 -11.05 -14.84
N SER A 191 -1.56 -12.34 -14.52
CA SER A 191 -1.74 -12.80 -13.14
C SER A 191 -0.48 -12.61 -12.29
N ALA A 192 0.71 -12.66 -12.88
CA ALA A 192 1.97 -12.48 -12.16
C ALA A 192 2.02 -11.13 -11.42
N ARG A 193 1.50 -10.05 -12.02
CA ARG A 193 1.50 -8.73 -11.39
C ARG A 193 0.66 -8.71 -10.12
N ASP A 194 -0.58 -9.20 -10.19
CA ASP A 194 -1.50 -9.21 -9.06
C ASP A 194 -1.01 -10.16 -7.96
N ASN A 195 -0.42 -11.28 -8.36
CA ASN A 195 0.24 -12.22 -7.46
C ASN A 195 1.39 -11.55 -6.69
N LEU A 196 2.27 -10.81 -7.37
CA LEU A 196 3.36 -10.07 -6.72
C LEU A 196 2.84 -8.98 -5.78
N VAL A 197 1.78 -8.26 -6.17
CA VAL A 197 1.14 -7.24 -5.30
C VAL A 197 0.58 -7.89 -4.03
N TYR A 198 -0.11 -9.01 -4.17
CA TYR A 198 -0.63 -9.76 -3.04
C TYR A 198 0.48 -10.25 -2.12
N LEU A 199 1.52 -10.90 -2.64
CA LEU A 199 2.63 -11.43 -1.85
C LEU A 199 3.35 -10.33 -1.07
N ARG A 200 3.55 -9.15 -1.66
CA ARG A 200 4.09 -7.98 -0.94
C ARG A 200 3.17 -7.51 0.18
N SER A 201 1.85 -7.61 -0.01
CA SER A 201 0.88 -7.19 1.00
C SER A 201 0.91 -8.04 2.28
N LEU A 202 1.49 -9.25 2.22
CA LEU A 202 1.67 -10.13 3.37
C LEU A 202 2.83 -9.69 4.28
N LEU A 203 3.81 -8.94 3.75
CA LEU A 203 5.02 -8.60 4.50
C LEU A 203 4.75 -7.77 5.76
N PRO A 204 3.93 -6.69 5.74
CA PRO A 204 3.69 -5.89 6.94
C PRO A 204 3.11 -6.70 8.10
N GLU A 205 2.23 -7.65 7.81
CA GLU A 205 1.66 -8.55 8.83
C GLU A 205 2.72 -9.49 9.40
N ARG A 206 3.54 -10.11 8.54
CA ARG A 206 4.67 -10.97 8.98
C ARG A 206 5.66 -10.22 9.85
N LEU A 207 6.01 -8.98 9.49
CA LEU A 207 6.88 -8.13 10.30
C LEU A 207 6.24 -7.80 11.65
N ARG A 208 4.95 -7.43 11.67
CA ARG A 208 4.23 -7.17 12.94
C ARG A 208 4.21 -8.40 13.84
N MET A 209 3.95 -9.58 13.29
CA MET A 209 3.98 -10.83 14.06
C MET A 209 5.39 -11.11 14.60
N TRP A 210 6.44 -10.95 13.77
CA TRP A 210 7.83 -11.18 14.17
C TRP A 210 8.28 -10.29 15.34
N TYR A 211 7.83 -9.04 15.36
CA TYR A 211 8.16 -8.09 16.43
C TYR A 211 7.19 -8.12 17.63
N LYS A 212 6.19 -9.00 17.64
CA LYS A 212 5.18 -9.06 18.71
C LYS A 212 5.70 -9.74 20.00
N GLY A 213 6.60 -10.71 19.88
CA GLY A 213 7.15 -11.46 21.01
C GLY A 213 7.82 -12.77 20.58
N GLU A 214 8.52 -13.43 21.50
CA GLU A 214 9.23 -14.69 21.20
C GLU A 214 8.28 -15.85 20.84
N GLU A 215 7.10 -15.92 21.47
CA GLU A 215 6.08 -16.93 21.13
C GLU A 215 5.68 -16.85 19.64
N GLN A 216 5.44 -15.64 19.13
CA GLN A 216 5.07 -15.45 17.72
C GLN A 216 6.25 -15.68 16.78
N LYS A 217 7.47 -15.37 17.20
CA LYS A 217 8.67 -15.75 16.43
C LYS A 217 8.78 -17.26 16.29
N GLU A 218 8.54 -18.01 17.36
CA GLU A 218 8.62 -19.47 17.31
C GLU A 218 7.52 -20.07 16.43
N GLN A 219 6.30 -19.52 16.49
CA GLN A 219 5.23 -19.88 15.55
C GLN A 219 5.66 -19.65 14.09
N ILE A 220 6.27 -18.50 13.79
CA ILE A 220 6.77 -18.20 12.45
C ILE A 220 7.89 -19.18 12.06
N ARG A 221 8.84 -19.45 12.94
CA ARG A 221 9.94 -20.39 12.67
C ARG A 221 9.41 -21.78 12.37
N SER A 222 8.45 -22.27 13.16
CA SER A 222 7.79 -23.55 12.93
C SER A 222 7.12 -23.61 11.55
N MET A 223 6.34 -22.58 11.20
CA MET A 223 5.71 -22.48 9.87
C MET A 223 6.75 -22.43 8.75
N MET A 224 7.84 -21.68 8.94
CA MET A 224 8.93 -21.60 7.97
C MET A 224 9.63 -22.95 7.79
N ARG A 225 9.89 -23.70 8.87
CA ARG A 225 10.51 -25.02 8.79
C ARG A 225 9.62 -25.99 8.02
N ALA A 226 8.33 -26.06 8.34
CA ALA A 226 7.38 -26.88 7.59
C ALA A 226 7.34 -26.50 6.09
N TRP A 227 7.34 -25.19 5.80
CA TRP A 227 7.34 -24.72 4.41
C TRP A 227 8.65 -25.05 3.67
N VAL A 228 9.80 -24.97 4.36
CA VAL A 228 11.12 -25.32 3.82
C VAL A 228 11.23 -26.81 3.58
N GLU A 229 10.76 -27.65 4.50
CA GLU A 229 10.78 -29.11 4.37
C GLU A 229 10.06 -29.55 3.10
N ASP A 230 8.93 -28.91 2.80
CA ASP A 230 8.15 -29.21 1.60
C ASP A 230 8.67 -28.54 0.30
N ASN A 231 9.46 -27.46 0.36
CA ASN A 231 9.77 -26.64 -0.84
C ASN A 231 11.25 -26.30 -1.09
N SER A 232 12.17 -26.58 -0.16
CA SER A 232 13.52 -26.00 -0.22
C SER A 232 14.50 -26.72 -1.13
N VAL A 233 14.28 -28.00 -1.40
CA VAL A 233 15.11 -28.78 -2.34
C VAL A 233 14.26 -29.11 -3.55
N TRP A 234 14.59 -28.50 -4.68
CA TRP A 234 13.93 -28.81 -5.94
C TRP A 234 14.38 -30.21 -6.38
N PRO A 235 13.45 -31.15 -6.60
CA PRO A 235 13.79 -32.44 -7.21
C PRO A 235 14.52 -32.26 -8.55
N GLU A 236 15.42 -33.19 -8.90
CA GLU A 236 16.27 -33.07 -10.11
C GLU A 236 15.44 -32.98 -11.41
N ASP A 237 14.34 -33.72 -11.47
CA ASP A 237 13.34 -33.64 -12.54
C ASP A 237 12.72 -32.25 -12.64
N VAL A 238 12.30 -31.66 -11.52
CA VAL A 238 11.77 -30.29 -11.49
C VAL A 238 12.83 -29.26 -11.93
N GLN A 239 14.09 -29.42 -11.51
CA GLN A 239 15.18 -28.55 -11.96
C GLN A 239 15.34 -28.60 -13.49
N LYS A 240 15.25 -29.80 -14.08
CA LYS A 240 15.32 -29.99 -15.54
C LYS A 240 14.12 -29.40 -16.24
N GLU A 241 12.91 -29.60 -15.72
CA GLU A 241 11.68 -29.02 -16.28
C GLU A 241 11.72 -27.50 -16.29
N VAL A 242 12.05 -26.88 -15.15
CA VAL A 242 12.19 -25.42 -15.03
C VAL A 242 13.25 -24.90 -16.00
N GLY A 243 14.42 -25.55 -16.04
CA GLY A 243 15.51 -25.17 -16.93
C GLY A 243 15.12 -25.24 -18.41
N GLN A 244 14.47 -26.33 -18.83
CA GLN A 244 14.00 -26.51 -20.19
C GLN A 244 12.92 -25.49 -20.55
N TRP A 245 11.95 -25.26 -19.66
CA TRP A 245 10.89 -24.27 -19.86
C TRP A 245 11.46 -22.87 -20.09
N VAL A 246 12.46 -22.45 -19.31
CA VAL A 246 13.11 -21.14 -19.48
C VAL A 246 13.83 -21.05 -20.83
N VAL A 247 14.53 -22.11 -21.24
CA VAL A 247 15.20 -22.15 -22.55
C VAL A 247 14.19 -22.02 -23.69
N ASP A 248 13.09 -22.76 -23.63
CA ASP A 248 12.03 -22.75 -24.64
C ASP A 248 11.33 -21.38 -24.70
N TRP A 249 11.02 -20.78 -23.54
CA TRP A 249 10.48 -19.43 -23.47
C TRP A 249 11.42 -18.39 -24.06
N MET A 250 12.73 -18.47 -23.77
CA MET A 250 13.71 -17.54 -24.33
C MET A 250 13.79 -17.63 -25.86
N GLN A 251 13.72 -18.84 -26.42
CA GLN A 251 13.67 -19.03 -27.87
C GLN A 251 12.38 -18.44 -28.45
N HIS A 252 11.23 -18.71 -27.82
CA HIS A 252 9.93 -18.16 -28.22
C HIS A 252 9.91 -16.62 -28.17
N ALA A 253 10.49 -16.02 -27.13
CA ALA A 253 10.59 -14.58 -26.94
C ALA A 253 11.62 -13.90 -27.87
N GLY A 254 12.32 -14.67 -28.71
CA GLY A 254 13.25 -14.14 -29.72
C GLY A 254 14.63 -13.78 -29.18
N TYR A 255 15.03 -14.28 -28.02
CA TYR A 255 16.40 -14.10 -27.53
C TYR A 255 17.40 -14.87 -28.40
N THR A 256 18.60 -14.32 -28.55
CA THR A 256 19.68 -14.92 -29.34
C THR A 256 20.37 -16.05 -28.57
N ASN A 257 21.16 -16.86 -29.26
CA ASN A 257 21.88 -17.98 -28.65
C ASN A 257 22.80 -17.49 -27.52
N PRO A 258 22.63 -17.97 -26.26
CA PRO A 258 23.45 -17.55 -25.13
C PRO A 258 24.94 -17.85 -25.25
N THR A 259 25.34 -18.79 -26.11
CA THR A 259 26.75 -19.10 -26.36
C THR A 259 27.53 -17.95 -26.99
N SER A 260 26.85 -17.03 -27.67
CA SER A 260 27.45 -15.82 -28.27
C SER A 260 28.04 -14.87 -27.21
N ASN A 261 27.46 -14.83 -26.01
CA ASN A 261 27.92 -14.00 -24.91
C ASN A 261 27.48 -14.56 -23.55
N VAL A 262 28.12 -15.65 -23.13
CA VAL A 262 27.76 -16.39 -21.91
C VAL A 262 27.77 -15.50 -20.65
N ASN A 263 28.75 -14.60 -20.53
CA ASN A 263 28.88 -13.72 -19.36
C ASN A 263 27.76 -12.69 -19.28
N LEU A 264 27.29 -12.16 -20.42
CA LEU A 264 26.15 -11.26 -20.46
C LEU A 264 24.89 -11.97 -19.94
N TYR A 265 24.56 -13.16 -20.46
CA TYR A 265 23.39 -13.92 -20.03
C TYR A 265 23.46 -14.30 -18.55
N LYS A 266 24.62 -14.76 -18.06
CA LYS A 266 24.83 -15.02 -16.62
C LYS A 266 24.55 -13.75 -15.78
N THR A 267 25.04 -12.60 -16.23
CA THR A 267 24.81 -11.32 -15.52
C THR A 267 23.34 -10.94 -15.52
N ILE A 268 22.62 -11.12 -16.63
CA ILE A 268 21.18 -10.89 -16.73
C ILE A 268 20.44 -11.78 -15.72
N PHE A 269 20.72 -13.09 -15.70
CA PHE A 269 20.08 -14.02 -14.76
C PHE A 269 20.37 -13.66 -13.30
N MET A 270 21.62 -13.36 -12.96
CA MET A 270 21.99 -12.98 -11.58
C MET A 270 21.37 -11.64 -11.15
N THR A 271 21.11 -10.74 -12.10
CA THR A 271 20.45 -9.46 -11.85
C THR A 271 18.94 -9.63 -11.70
N ALA A 272 18.33 -10.45 -12.56
CA ALA A 272 16.91 -10.79 -12.53
C ALA A 272 16.54 -11.61 -11.28
N PHE A 273 17.40 -12.55 -10.89
CA PHE A 273 17.19 -13.48 -9.78
C PHE A 273 18.33 -13.36 -8.76
N PRO A 274 18.37 -12.26 -7.97
CA PRO A 274 19.43 -12.03 -7.01
C PRO A 274 19.33 -13.00 -5.83
N VAL A 275 20.46 -13.22 -5.14
CA VAL A 275 20.50 -14.03 -3.91
C VAL A 275 19.68 -13.37 -2.80
N LEU A 276 18.50 -13.93 -2.56
CA LEU A 276 17.57 -13.46 -1.51
C LEU A 276 18.08 -13.84 -0.12
N ILE A 277 18.40 -15.13 0.07
CA ILE A 277 18.80 -15.70 1.37
C ILE A 277 20.16 -16.40 1.19
N PRO A 278 21.25 -15.85 1.76
CA PRO A 278 22.55 -16.54 1.78
C PRO A 278 22.44 -17.91 2.45
N GLY A 279 23.00 -18.94 1.83
CA GLY A 279 22.89 -20.33 2.31
C GLY A 279 21.53 -21.00 2.01
N GLY A 280 20.62 -20.32 1.33
CA GLY A 280 19.32 -20.86 0.93
C GLY A 280 18.22 -20.69 1.99
N PRO A 281 16.96 -21.00 1.64
CA PRO A 281 15.80 -20.77 2.51
C PRO A 281 15.82 -21.62 3.79
N GLY A 282 16.51 -22.77 3.78
CA GLY A 282 16.66 -23.66 4.94
C GLY A 282 17.86 -23.38 5.83
N SER A 283 18.58 -22.27 5.65
CA SER A 283 19.74 -21.95 6.50
C SER A 283 19.31 -21.54 7.91
N GLU A 284 20.11 -21.92 8.93
CA GLU A 284 19.80 -21.58 10.32
C GLU A 284 19.83 -20.06 10.57
N ASP A 285 20.68 -19.33 9.83
CA ASP A 285 20.69 -17.87 9.84
C ASP A 285 19.34 -17.28 9.41
N ASN A 286 18.67 -17.91 8.43
CA ASN A 286 17.35 -17.48 7.97
C ASN A 286 16.26 -17.77 9.00
N PHE A 287 16.32 -18.89 9.73
CA PHE A 287 15.38 -19.16 10.81
C PHE A 287 15.60 -18.27 12.04
N ARG A 288 16.85 -17.88 12.31
CA ARG A 288 17.18 -16.96 13.41
C ARG A 288 16.66 -15.55 13.15
N ASP A 289 16.87 -15.04 11.93
CA ASP A 289 16.40 -13.70 11.52
C ASP A 289 15.95 -13.68 10.04
N PRO A 290 14.68 -14.02 9.75
CA PRO A 290 14.14 -14.08 8.40
C PRO A 290 13.85 -12.70 7.82
N VAL A 291 13.86 -11.65 8.65
CA VAL A 291 13.48 -10.29 8.26
C VAL A 291 14.34 -9.79 7.11
N ARG A 292 15.65 -10.07 7.15
CA ARG A 292 16.57 -9.68 6.07
C ARG A 292 16.18 -10.31 4.74
N GLY A 293 15.83 -11.59 4.73
CA GLY A 293 15.38 -12.31 3.54
C GLY A 293 14.08 -11.75 3.00
N TRP A 294 13.11 -11.51 3.87
CA TRP A 294 11.81 -10.95 3.50
C TRP A 294 11.90 -9.54 2.92
N LEU A 295 12.71 -8.66 3.51
CA LEU A 295 12.90 -7.29 3.01
C LEU A 295 13.59 -7.27 1.63
N LYS A 296 14.53 -8.18 1.40
CA LYS A 296 15.14 -8.36 0.07
C LYS A 296 14.11 -8.85 -0.95
N MET A 297 13.30 -9.84 -0.57
CA MET A 297 12.22 -10.37 -1.41
C MET A 297 11.22 -9.27 -1.76
N ASP A 298 10.76 -8.46 -0.80
CA ASP A 298 9.85 -7.34 -1.06
C ASP A 298 10.45 -6.29 -2.00
N ARG A 299 11.72 -5.93 -1.80
CA ARG A 299 12.42 -5.01 -2.70
C ARG A 299 12.50 -5.55 -4.11
N TRP A 300 12.84 -6.84 -4.25
CA TRP A 300 12.89 -7.53 -5.54
C TRP A 300 11.52 -7.51 -6.23
N MET A 301 10.46 -7.96 -5.55
CA MET A 301 9.10 -7.92 -6.08
C MET A 301 8.65 -6.49 -6.45
N GLY A 302 8.99 -5.51 -5.62
CA GLY A 302 8.68 -4.10 -5.86
C GLY A 302 9.37 -3.53 -7.10
N ASN A 303 10.61 -3.92 -7.35
CA ASN A 303 11.34 -3.54 -8.56
C ASN A 303 10.70 -4.15 -9.81
N TYR A 304 10.27 -5.42 -9.76
CA TYR A 304 9.57 -6.07 -10.86
C TYR A 304 8.24 -5.38 -11.19
N ILE A 305 7.40 -5.12 -10.20
CA ILE A 305 6.13 -4.38 -10.40
C ILE A 305 6.38 -3.00 -11.01
N ARG A 306 7.47 -2.32 -10.61
CA ARG A 306 7.84 -1.02 -11.19
C ARG A 306 8.27 -1.16 -12.64
N LEU A 307 9.09 -2.16 -12.97
CA LEU A 307 9.57 -2.40 -14.33
C LEU A 307 8.40 -2.74 -15.27
N ASP A 308 7.49 -3.62 -14.83
CA ASP A 308 6.27 -3.96 -15.56
C ASP A 308 5.41 -2.73 -15.88
N LYS A 309 5.23 -1.83 -14.89
CA LYS A 309 4.53 -0.55 -15.10
C LYS A 309 5.21 0.37 -16.10
N LEU A 310 6.54 0.35 -16.19
CA LEU A 310 7.27 1.16 -17.17
C LEU A 310 7.08 0.58 -18.56
N ASN A 311 7.26 -0.74 -18.71
CA ASN A 311 7.11 -1.43 -19.99
C ASN A 311 5.69 -1.32 -20.55
N SER A 312 4.66 -1.49 -19.71
CA SER A 312 3.26 -1.33 -20.11
C SER A 312 2.90 0.11 -20.50
N ARG A 313 3.48 1.12 -19.82
CA ARG A 313 3.29 2.54 -20.18
C ARG A 313 3.98 2.92 -21.47
N GLU A 314 5.18 2.39 -21.74
CA GLU A 314 5.88 2.65 -23.00
C GLU A 314 5.07 2.11 -24.19
N VAL A 315 4.46 0.92 -24.04
CA VAL A 315 3.53 0.39 -25.05
C VAL A 315 2.32 1.31 -25.26
N GLN A 316 1.77 1.88 -24.18
CA GLN A 316 0.66 2.85 -24.27
C GLN A 316 1.07 4.17 -24.92
N CYS A 317 2.23 4.74 -24.56
CA CYS A 317 2.76 5.97 -25.16
C CYS A 317 3.09 5.77 -26.65
N LEU A 318 3.73 4.65 -27.02
CA LEU A 318 4.00 4.31 -28.42
C LEU A 318 2.70 4.03 -29.20
N GLY A 319 1.67 3.46 -28.55
CA GLY A 319 0.31 3.37 -29.10
C GLY A 319 -0.33 4.73 -29.34
N PHE A 320 -0.14 5.67 -28.41
CA PHE A 320 -0.63 7.05 -28.54
C PHE A 320 0.07 7.81 -29.69
N PHE A 321 1.36 7.55 -29.89
CA PHE A 321 2.11 8.08 -31.04
C PHE A 321 1.77 7.39 -32.38
N ARG A 322 1.31 6.13 -32.36
CA ARG A 322 0.78 5.44 -33.56
C ARG A 322 -0.59 5.96 -34.00
N ILE A 323 -1.45 6.38 -33.07
CA ILE A 323 -2.77 6.97 -33.39
C ILE A 323 -2.64 8.41 -33.89
N THR A 324 -1.52 9.08 -33.62
CA THR A 324 -1.22 10.44 -34.11
C THR A 324 -0.44 10.48 -35.42
N HIS A 325 -0.35 9.37 -36.17
CA HIS A 325 -0.16 9.45 -37.61
C HIS A 325 -1.46 9.94 -38.28
N PHE A 326 -1.61 11.26 -38.21
CA PHE A 326 -2.25 12.15 -39.18
C PHE A 326 -2.66 11.43 -40.48
N ARG A 327 -3.93 11.01 -40.56
CA ARG A 327 -4.66 11.15 -41.82
C ARG A 327 -4.81 12.65 -42.04
N LEU A 328 -3.93 13.24 -42.85
CA LEU A 328 -4.22 14.52 -43.49
C LEU A 328 -5.49 14.33 -44.31
N ALA A 329 -6.62 14.78 -43.76
CA ALA A 329 -7.83 14.98 -44.52
C ALA A 329 -7.53 16.07 -45.56
N GLY A 330 -7.32 15.69 -46.82
CA GLY A 330 -7.15 16.67 -47.91
C GLY A 330 -6.18 16.33 -49.05
N LEU A 331 -5.65 15.11 -49.17
CA LEU A 331 -4.97 14.66 -50.39
C LEU A 331 -5.65 13.41 -50.96
N SER A 332 -6.67 13.67 -51.77
CA SER A 332 -7.18 12.82 -52.85
C SER A 332 -7.44 13.70 -54.05
#